data_AF-A0A1M7N5B3-F1
#
_entry.id   AF-A0A1M7N5B3-F1
#
_cell.length_a   1.000
_cell.length_b   1.000
_cell.length_c   1.000
_cell.angle_alpha   90.00
_cell.angle_beta   90.00
_cell.angle_gamma   90.00
#
_symmetry.space_group_name_H-M   'P 1'
#
loop_
_entity.id
_entity.type
_entity.pdbx_description
1 polymer ?
#
loop_
_entity_poly.entity_id
_entity_poly.type
_entity_poly.pdbx_seq_one_letter_code
_entity_poly.pdbx_strand_id
1 'polypeptide(L)' 'MPNAMITTYTYIPLVGVSTITDPKGDKITYTYDSFGRLEFVKDKNNNILSQNQYNYKQ' A
#
# COMPACT_ATOMS: atom_id res chain seq x y z
N MET A 1 -6.49 29.12 -1.06
CA MET A 1 -5.53 28.29 -0.31
C MET A 1 -4.68 27.50 -1.32
N PRO A 2 -3.50 27.97 -1.74
CA PRO A 2 -2.80 27.34 -2.88
C PRO A 2 -1.83 26.21 -2.49
N ASN A 3 -1.52 26.01 -1.19
CA ASN A 3 -0.43 25.12 -0.76
C ASN A 3 -0.91 23.99 0.18
N ALA A 4 -2.18 23.58 0.09
CA ALA A 4 -2.66 22.46 0.90
C ALA A 4 -2.08 21.15 0.34
N MET A 5 -1.22 20.50 1.12
CA MET A 5 -0.69 19.17 0.81
C MET A 5 -1.66 18.13 1.37
N ILE A 6 -2.34 17.38 0.49
CA ILE A 6 -3.32 16.37 0.88
C ILE A 6 -2.74 14.98 0.60
N THR A 7 -2.57 14.19 1.64
CA THR A 7 -2.30 12.75 1.51
C THR A 7 -3.61 11.99 1.71
N THR A 8 -3.97 11.14 0.76
CA THR A 8 -5.18 10.33 0.84
C THR A 8 -4.82 8.88 1.15
N TYR A 9 -5.63 8.26 2.01
CA TYR A 9 -5.48 6.87 2.40
C TYR A 9 -6.79 6.16 2.10
N THR A 10 -6.70 5.03 1.41
CA THR A 10 -7.84 4.11 1.24
C THR A 10 -7.59 2.86 2.05
N TYR A 11 -8.65 2.25 2.56
CA TYR A 11 -8.56 1.10 3.46
C TYR A 11 -9.40 -0.06 2.96
N ILE A 12 -8.90 -1.27 3.17
CA ILE A 12 -9.65 -2.52 3.10
C ILE A 12 -10.17 -2.79 4.52
N PRO A 13 -11.50 -2.88 4.73
CA PRO A 13 -12.07 -3.15 6.04
C PRO A 13 -11.46 -4.40 6.67
N LEU A 14 -11.09 -4.30 7.95
CA LEU A 14 -10.50 -5.38 8.76
C LEU A 14 -9.12 -5.91 8.29
N VAL A 15 -8.51 -5.31 7.28
CA VAL A 15 -7.20 -5.75 6.75
C VAL A 15 -6.13 -4.67 6.91
N GLY A 16 -6.33 -3.48 6.33
CA GLY A 16 -5.31 -2.43 6.35
C GLY A 16 -5.46 -1.39 5.26
N VAL A 17 -4.41 -0.60 5.03
CA VAL A 17 -4.36 0.43 3.98
C VAL A 17 -4.26 -0.23 2.61
N SER A 18 -5.12 0.11 1.66
CA SER A 18 -5.04 -0.36 0.27
C SER A 18 -4.11 0.51 -0.57
N THR A 19 -4.31 1.83 -0.53
CA THR A 19 -3.50 2.79 -1.27
C THR A 19 -3.23 4.04 -0.47
N ILE A 20 -2.07 4.63 -0.72
CA ILE A 20 -1.70 5.96 -0.24
C ILE A 20 -1.39 6.80 -1.46
N THR A 21 -2.05 7.95 -1.60
CA THR A 21 -1.70 8.93 -2.65
C THR A 21 -1.15 10.17 -1.97
N ASP A 22 0.08 10.52 -2.32
CA ASP A 22 0.75 11.69 -1.80
C ASP A 22 0.21 12.99 -2.45
N PRO A 23 0.56 14.16 -1.90
CA PRO A 23 0.14 15.45 -2.46
C PRO A 23 0.70 15.74 -3.87
N LYS A 24 1.72 15.00 -4.32
CA LYS A 24 2.32 15.12 -5.65
C LYS A 24 1.59 14.26 -6.69
N GLY A 25 0.67 13.40 -6.25
CA GLY A 25 -0.06 12.45 -7.08
C GLY A 25 0.62 11.08 -7.22
N ASP A 26 1.71 10.84 -6.50
CA ASP A 26 2.36 9.53 -6.45
C ASP A 26 1.53 8.59 -5.56
N LYS A 27 1.19 7.43 -6.12
CA LYS A 27 0.38 6.41 -5.45
C LYS A 27 1.23 5.21 -5.08
N ILE A 28 1.15 4.81 -3.81
CA ILE A 28 1.69 3.55 -3.31
C ILE A 28 0.53 2.59 -3.10
N THR A 29 0.69 1.36 -3.59
CA THR A 29 -0.31 0.29 -3.46
C THR A 29 0.22 -0.79 -2.53
N TYR A 30 -0.60 -1.19 -1.56
CA TYR A 30 -0.32 -2.24 -0.60
C TYR A 30 -1.23 -3.42 -0.92
N THR A 31 -0.63 -4.59 -1.16
CA THR A 31 -1.39 -5.82 -1.42
C THR A 31 -1.17 -6.79 -0.28
N TYR A 32 -2.23 -7.53 0.04
CA TYR A 32 -2.25 -8.46 1.16
C TYR A 32 -2.49 -9.88 0.66
N ASP A 33 -1.94 -10.85 1.38
CA ASP A 33 -2.22 -12.26 1.16
C ASP A 33 -3.62 -12.65 1.67
N SER A 34 -4.00 -13.92 1.48
CA SER A 34 -5.30 -14.45 1.93
C SER A 34 -5.50 -14.43 3.44
N PHE A 35 -4.45 -14.18 4.23
CA PHE A 35 -4.49 -14.08 5.68
C PHE A 35 -4.50 -12.61 6.16
N GLY A 36 -4.60 -11.64 5.24
CA GLY A 36 -4.63 -10.22 5.56
C GLY A 36 -3.26 -9.65 5.95
N ARG A 37 -2.15 -10.33 5.59
CA ARG A 37 -0.79 -9.86 5.88
C ARG A 37 -0.22 -9.17 4.66
N LEU A 38 0.58 -8.11 4.89
CA LEU A 38 1.15 -7.31 3.81
C LEU A 38 2.12 -8.15 2.97
N GLU A 39 1.80 -8.37 1.70
CA GLU A 39 2.58 -9.20 0.79
C GLU A 39 3.50 -8.34 -0.10
N PHE A 40 2.95 -7.29 -0.71
CA PHE A 40 3.73 -6.38 -1.56
C PHE A 40 3.41 -4.91 -1.28
N VAL A 41 4.44 -4.08 -1.42
CA VAL A 41 4.32 -2.63 -1.55
C VAL A 41 4.81 -2.27 -2.93
N LYS A 42 3.96 -1.60 -3.71
CA LYS A 42 4.23 -1.23 -5.10
C LYS A 42 4.14 0.28 -5.30
N ASP A 43 4.99 0.81 -6.16
CA ASP A 43 4.90 2.19 -6.61
C ASP A 43 3.78 2.38 -7.66
N LYS A 44 3.62 3.62 -8.13
CA LYS A 44 2.64 3.97 -9.17
C LYS A 44 2.87 3.27 -10.52
N ASN A 45 4.11 2.84 -10.77
CA ASN A 45 4.54 2.14 -11.98
C ASN A 45 4.45 0.62 -11.82
N ASN A 46 3.87 0.15 -10.71
CA ASN A 46 3.75 -1.26 -10.36
C ASN A 46 5.09 -1.97 -10.08
N ASN A 47 6.16 -1.21 -9.84
CA ASN A 47 7.43 -1.76 -9.37
C ASN A 47 7.28 -2.16 -7.90
N ILE A 48 7.80 -3.33 -7.56
CA ILE A 48 7.80 -3.82 -6.18
C ILE A 48 8.88 -3.06 -5.41
N LEU A 49 8.44 -2.20 -4.49
CA LEU A 49 9.31 -1.50 -3.56
C LEU A 49 9.69 -2.39 -2.38
N SER A 50 8.77 -3.27 -1.97
CA SER A 50 8.99 -4.23 -0.89
C SER A 50 8.11 -5.46 -1.09
N GLN A 51 8.63 -6.61 -0.71
CA GLN A 51 7.92 -7.87 -0.68
C GLN A 51 8.19 -8.56 0.65
N ASN A 52 7.13 -8.96 1.35
CA ASN A 52 7.26 -9.83 2.52
C ASN A 52 6.97 -11.27 2.10
N GLN A 53 7.93 -12.16 2.34
CA GLN A 53 7.74 -13.59 2.17
C GLN A 53 7.58 -14.24 3.54
N TYR A 54 6.39 -14.75 3.80
CA TYR A 54 6.09 -15.48 5.03
C TYR A 54 6.27 -16.98 4.78
N ASN A 55 7.41 -17.52 5.23
CA ASN A 55 7.66 -18.95 5.17
C ASN A 55 7.00 -19.64 6.37
N TYR A 56 6.04 -20.51 6.10
CA TYR A 56 5.46 -21.38 7.13
C TYR A 56 6.39 -22.58 7.35
N LYS A 57 6.77 -22.83 8.59
CA LYS A 57 7.30 -24.14 8.97
C LYS A 57 6.10 -25.07 9.13
N GLN A 58 6.03 -26.11 8.29
CA GLN A 58 5.14 -27.25 8.53
C GLN A 58 5.57 -27.99 9.80
#